data_AF-A0AAJ2N5F1-F1
#
_entry.id   AF-A0AAJ2N5F1-F1
#
_cell.length_a   1.000
_cell.length_b   1.000
_cell.length_c   1.000
_cell.angle_alpha   90.00
_cell.angle_beta   90.00
_cell.angle_gamma   90.00
#
_symmetry.space_group_name_H-M   'P 1'
#
loop_
_entity.id
_entity.type
_entity.pdbx_description
1 polymer ?
#
loop_
_entity_poly.entity_id
_entity_poly.type
_entity_poly.pdbx_seq_one_letter_code
_entity_poly.pdbx_strand_id
1 'polypeptide(L)'
;MYTQTNTGSQPPAPSWEGAPFLQIEPSMAYLYGLPMLLIKEKGVNSIGIWNPLVQPYFIIEWDSTKPLNDFFGTVEWKELFQNWVARVRNGYFIQTEPSFQYECRENL
;
A
#
# COMPACT_ATOMS: atom_id res chain seq x y z
N MET A 1 -34.35 30.69 -26.59
CA MET A 1 -34.72 29.68 -25.58
C MET A 1 -33.56 28.69 -25.49
N TYR A 2 -32.80 28.72 -24.39
CA TYR A 2 -31.68 27.80 -24.20
C TYR A 2 -32.23 26.46 -23.68
N THR A 3 -31.92 25.39 -24.39
CA THR A 3 -32.30 24.02 -24.04
C THR A 3 -31.59 23.59 -22.76
N GLN A 4 -32.37 23.22 -21.74
CA GLN A 4 -31.88 22.64 -20.50
C GLN A 4 -31.41 21.21 -20.78
N THR A 5 -30.11 20.97 -20.82
CA THR A 5 -29.51 19.63 -21.08
C THR A 5 -29.12 18.87 -19.82
N ASN A 6 -29.62 19.26 -18.63
CA ASN A 6 -29.39 18.53 -17.38
C ASN A 6 -30.70 17.96 -16.82
N THR A 7 -31.24 16.94 -17.48
CA THR A 7 -32.32 16.07 -16.95
C THR A 7 -31.78 14.71 -16.50
N GLY A 8 -30.51 14.65 -16.10
CA GLY A 8 -29.89 13.48 -15.47
C GLY A 8 -29.99 13.53 -13.94
N SER A 9 -29.93 12.35 -13.30
CA SER A 9 -29.85 12.19 -11.84
C SER A 9 -28.85 13.16 -11.22
N GLN A 10 -29.16 13.71 -10.04
CA GLN A 10 -28.25 14.60 -9.31
C GLN A 10 -26.83 14.02 -9.28
N PRO A 11 -25.78 14.86 -9.44
CA PRO A 11 -24.42 14.39 -9.30
C PRO A 11 -24.27 13.66 -7.97
N PRO A 12 -23.58 12.50 -7.93
CA PRO A 12 -23.38 11.77 -6.70
C PRO A 12 -22.76 12.68 -5.64
N ALA A 13 -23.10 12.44 -4.37
CA ALA A 13 -22.52 13.19 -3.27
C ALA A 13 -20.98 13.17 -3.37
N PRO A 14 -20.29 14.26 -3.02
CA PRO A 14 -18.83 14.31 -3.06
C PRO A 14 -18.29 13.16 -2.23
N SER A 15 -17.57 12.24 -2.89
CA SER A 15 -16.94 11.11 -2.22
C SER A 15 -15.48 11.46 -1.92
N TRP A 16 -14.95 10.96 -0.80
CA TRP A 16 -13.53 11.10 -0.51
C TRP A 16 -12.79 10.14 -1.45
N GLU A 17 -12.45 10.65 -2.63
CA GLU A 17 -11.70 9.93 -3.66
C GLU A 17 -10.20 10.10 -3.45
N GLY A 18 -9.48 8.99 -3.30
CA GLY A 18 -8.03 9.03 -3.41
C GLY A 18 -7.63 9.53 -4.80
N ALA A 19 -6.52 10.28 -4.90
CA ALA A 19 -6.05 10.75 -6.19
C ALA A 19 -5.73 9.54 -7.11
N PRO A 20 -6.19 9.54 -8.38
CA PRO A 20 -6.06 8.37 -9.27
C PRO A 20 -4.61 7.98 -9.54
N PHE A 21 -3.69 8.95 -9.50
CA PHE A 21 -2.26 8.73 -9.71
C PHE A 21 -1.58 8.00 -8.55
N LEU A 22 -2.17 7.96 -7.36
CA LEU A 22 -1.62 7.25 -6.20
C LEU A 22 -1.58 5.73 -6.39
N GLN A 23 -2.20 5.21 -7.45
CA GLN A 23 -2.20 3.78 -7.76
C GLN A 23 -0.98 3.36 -8.58
N ILE A 24 -0.25 4.30 -9.19
CA ILE A 24 0.86 3.99 -10.09
C ILE A 24 2.03 3.37 -9.32
N GLU A 25 2.55 4.07 -8.30
CA GLU A 25 3.70 3.59 -7.54
C GLU A 25 3.44 2.25 -6.84
N PRO A 26 2.29 2.02 -6.18
CA PRO A 26 1.98 0.71 -5.62
C PRO A 26 1.85 -0.38 -6.69
N SER A 27 1.30 -0.08 -7.87
CA SER A 27 1.23 -1.04 -8.97
C SER A 27 2.62 -1.37 -9.53
N MET A 28 3.50 -0.38 -9.66
CA MET A 28 4.88 -0.60 -10.09
C MET A 28 5.67 -1.40 -9.05
N ALA A 29 5.52 -1.08 -7.76
CA ALA A 29 6.13 -1.83 -6.67
C ALA A 29 5.65 -3.29 -6.65
N TYR A 30 4.37 -3.53 -6.95
CA TYR A 30 3.85 -4.89 -7.14
C TYR A 30 4.56 -5.63 -8.28
N LEU A 31 4.67 -4.99 -9.45
CA LEU A 31 5.31 -5.60 -10.62
C LEU A 31 6.79 -5.92 -10.39
N TYR A 32 7.50 -5.08 -9.63
CA TYR A 32 8.89 -5.32 -9.24
C TYR A 32 9.06 -6.29 -8.06
N GLY A 33 7.96 -6.81 -7.50
CA GLY A 33 8.01 -7.73 -6.36
C GLY A 33 8.52 -7.07 -5.08
N LEU A 34 8.38 -5.74 -4.94
CA LEU A 34 8.87 -5.01 -3.78
C LEU A 34 7.98 -5.24 -2.56
N PRO A 35 8.55 -5.20 -1.34
CA PRO A 35 7.78 -5.29 -0.11
C PRO A 35 6.90 -4.05 0.08
N MET A 36 5.58 -4.22 0.00
CA MET A 36 4.60 -3.14 0.16
C MET A 36 3.90 -3.18 1.52
N LEU A 37 3.68 -1.98 2.09
CA LEU A 37 2.85 -1.73 3.26
C LEU A 37 1.83 -0.66 2.86
N LEU A 38 0.55 -1.03 2.79
CA LEU A 38 -0.52 -0.15 2.34
C LEU A 38 -1.42 0.23 3.51
N ILE A 39 -1.59 1.55 3.70
CA ILE A 39 -2.45 2.14 4.71
C ILE A 39 -3.38 3.09 4.01
N LYS A 40 -4.69 2.98 4.27
CA LYS A 40 -5.69 3.91 3.75
C LYS A 40 -6.49 4.53 4.88
N GLU A 41 -6.94 5.76 4.69
CA GLU A 41 -7.86 6.37 5.64
C GLU A 41 -9.25 5.75 5.51
N LYS A 42 -9.91 5.57 6.64
CA LYS A 42 -11.26 5.03 6.73
C LYS A 42 -12.25 5.95 6.01
N GLY A 43 -13.07 5.36 5.14
CA GLY A 43 -14.05 6.09 4.34
C GLY A 43 -13.53 6.60 3.00
N VAL A 44 -12.23 6.47 2.70
CA VAL A 44 -11.70 6.69 1.36
C VAL A 44 -12.18 5.59 0.42
N ASN A 45 -12.57 5.99 -0.79
CA ASN A 45 -13.12 5.07 -1.79
C ASN A 45 -12.10 3.97 -2.16
N SER A 46 -12.58 2.72 -2.24
CA SER A 46 -11.74 1.53 -2.44
C SER A 46 -11.68 1.14 -3.91
N ILE A 47 -11.09 2.01 -4.73
CA ILE A 47 -10.92 1.81 -6.18
C ILE A 47 -9.53 1.24 -6.47
N GLY A 48 -9.45 0.28 -7.41
CA GLY A 48 -8.18 -0.24 -7.93
C GLY A 48 -7.36 -0.95 -6.86
N ILE A 49 -6.12 -0.48 -6.65
CA ILE A 49 -5.19 -1.02 -5.63
C ILE A 49 -5.73 -0.88 -4.19
N TRP A 50 -6.70 0.00 -3.96
CA TRP A 50 -7.32 0.17 -2.63
C TRP A 50 -8.45 -0.83 -2.36
N ASN A 51 -8.81 -1.67 -3.34
CA ASN A 51 -9.80 -2.72 -3.17
C ASN A 51 -9.13 -4.02 -2.65
N PRO A 52 -9.45 -4.47 -1.41
CA PRO A 52 -8.83 -5.65 -0.83
C PRO A 52 -9.16 -6.96 -1.57
N LEU A 53 -10.22 -6.98 -2.40
CA LEU A 53 -10.59 -8.17 -3.17
C LEU A 53 -9.75 -8.37 -4.43
N VAL A 54 -9.05 -7.33 -4.89
CA VAL A 54 -8.33 -7.32 -6.17
C VAL A 54 -6.82 -7.49 -5.97
N GLN A 55 -6.33 -7.33 -4.74
CA GLN A 55 -4.92 -7.26 -4.41
C GLN A 55 -4.54 -8.39 -3.45
N PRO A 56 -3.36 -9.02 -3.61
CA PRO A 56 -2.88 -10.05 -2.68
C PRO A 56 -2.26 -9.47 -1.39
N TYR A 57 -2.46 -8.18 -1.12
CA TYR A 57 -1.90 -7.47 0.03
C TYR A 57 -2.97 -7.10 1.04
N PHE A 58 -2.58 -7.12 2.31
CA PHE A 58 -3.41 -6.64 3.38
C PHE A 58 -3.33 -5.11 3.46
N ILE A 59 -4.48 -4.44 3.34
CA ILE A 59 -4.59 -2.99 3.45
C ILE A 59 -5.20 -2.68 4.81
N ILE A 60 -4.48 -1.96 5.66
CA ILE A 60 -5.01 -1.52 6.95
C ILE A 60 -5.70 -0.18 6.81
N GLU A 61 -6.80 -0.03 7.52
CA GLU A 61 -7.54 1.21 7.59
C GLU A 61 -7.15 2.00 8.84
N TRP A 62 -6.85 3.27 8.66
CA TRP A 62 -6.60 4.22 9.73
C TRP A 62 -7.79 5.17 9.88
N ASP A 63 -8.26 5.37 11.12
CA ASP A 63 -9.36 6.28 11.44
C ASP A 63 -8.80 7.61 11.94
N SER A 64 -8.93 8.67 11.14
CA SER A 64 -8.41 10.00 11.43
C SER A 64 -9.14 10.70 12.59
N THR A 65 -10.30 10.19 13.01
CA THR A 65 -11.07 10.74 14.13
C THR A 65 -10.54 10.29 15.49
N LYS A 66 -9.66 9.28 15.52
CA LYS A 66 -9.10 8.69 16.74
C LYS A 66 -7.65 9.11 16.93
N PRO A 67 -7.12 9.09 18.18
CA PRO A 67 -5.72 9.39 18.40
C PRO A 67 -4.84 8.34 17.71
N LEU A 68 -3.76 8.82 17.08
CA LEU A 68 -2.85 7.99 16.28
C LEU A 68 -2.22 6.84 17.09
N ASN A 69 -2.01 7.04 18.40
CA ASN A 69 -1.47 6.02 19.29
C ASN A 69 -2.37 4.78 19.38
N ASP A 70 -3.69 4.93 19.26
CA ASP A 70 -4.62 3.80 19.30
C ASP A 70 -4.39 2.90 18.08
N PHE A 71 -4.18 3.50 16.91
CA PHE A 71 -3.87 2.77 15.67
C PHE A 71 -2.57 1.98 15.78
N PHE A 72 -1.49 2.62 16.24
CA PHE A 72 -0.21 1.92 16.45
C PHE A 72 -0.24 0.92 17.62
N GLY A 73 -1.21 1.05 18.51
CA GLY A 73 -1.46 0.10 19.60
C GLY A 73 -2.11 -1.21 19.14
N THR A 74 -2.81 -1.20 17.99
CA THR A 74 -3.55 -2.35 17.46
C THR A 74 -2.66 -3.56 17.17
N VAL A 75 -3.24 -4.75 17.28
CA VAL A 75 -2.53 -6.01 16.96
C VAL A 75 -2.30 -6.10 15.46
N GLU A 76 -3.28 -5.68 14.67
CA GLU A 76 -3.26 -5.68 13.22
C GLU A 76 -2.08 -4.84 12.68
N TRP A 77 -1.86 -3.64 13.21
CA TRP A 77 -0.70 -2.82 12.86
C TRP A 77 0.60 -3.54 13.20
N LYS A 78 0.74 -4.06 14.43
CA LYS A 78 1.98 -4.67 14.91
C LYS A 78 2.35 -5.89 14.08
N GLU A 79 1.40 -6.78 13.80
CA GLU A 79 1.64 -7.98 13.00
C GLU A 79 2.00 -7.63 11.56
N LEU A 80 1.23 -6.75 10.92
CA LEU A 80 1.51 -6.34 9.55
C LEU A 80 2.87 -5.65 9.42
N PHE A 81 3.20 -4.79 10.38
CA PHE A 81 4.47 -4.08 10.39
C PHE A 81 5.66 -5.04 10.54
N GLN A 82 5.59 -6.01 11.46
CA GLN A 82 6.64 -7.02 11.62
C GLN A 82 6.80 -7.88 10.36
N ASN A 83 5.69 -8.29 9.74
CA ASN A 83 5.72 -9.03 8.48
C ASN A 83 6.36 -8.24 7.33
N TRP A 84 6.04 -6.95 7.22
CA TRP A 84 6.65 -6.07 6.23
C TRP A 84 8.15 -5.88 6.48
N VAL A 85 8.57 -5.64 7.72
CA VAL A 85 9.99 -5.52 8.10
C VAL A 85 10.77 -6.79 7.75
N ALA A 86 10.19 -7.98 7.98
CA ALA A 86 10.81 -9.24 7.62
C ALA A 86 11.03 -9.36 6.09
N ARG A 87 10.05 -8.95 5.28
CA ARG A 87 10.17 -8.92 3.81
C ARG A 87 11.25 -7.94 3.34
N VAL A 88 11.32 -6.74 3.94
CA VAL A 88 12.36 -5.74 3.61
C VAL A 88 13.75 -6.28 3.93
N ARG A 89 13.94 -6.87 5.10
CA ARG A 89 15.23 -7.47 5.48
C ARG A 89 15.63 -8.59 4.53
N ASN A 90 14.71 -9.50 4.20
CA ASN A 90 14.97 -10.56 3.25
C ASN A 90 15.39 -10.00 1.87
N GLY A 91 14.64 -9.02 1.36
CA GLY A 91 14.99 -8.35 0.10
C GLY A 91 16.37 -7.68 0.14
N TYR A 92 16.73 -7.04 1.26
CA TYR A 92 18.06 -6.47 1.46
C TYR A 92 19.15 -7.55 1.41
N PHE A 93 18.97 -8.66 2.12
CA PHE A 93 19.93 -9.78 2.12
C PHE A 93 20.11 -10.34 0.71
N ILE A 94 19.03 -10.63 -0.03
CA ILE A 94 19.12 -11.12 -1.41
C ILE A 94 19.92 -10.18 -2.32
N GLN A 95 19.79 -8.86 -2.13
CA GLN A 95 20.46 -7.87 -2.98
C GLN A 95 21.91 -7.58 -2.57
N THR A 96 22.25 -7.80 -1.30
CA THR A 96 23.56 -7.40 -0.74
C THR A 96 24.45 -8.56 -0.34
N GLU A 97 23.91 -9.78 -0.27
CA GLU A 97 24.71 -10.96 0.04
C GLU A 97 25.80 -11.16 -1.02
N PRO A 98 27.06 -11.35 -0.60
CA PRO A 98 28.12 -11.69 -1.53
C PRO A 98 27.80 -13.04 -2.17
N SER A 99 28.15 -13.22 -3.44
CA SER A 99 28.11 -14.53 -4.07
C SER A 99 28.93 -15.50 -3.20
N PHE A 100 28.30 -16.60 -2.78
CA PHE A 100 28.93 -17.59 -1.89
C PHE A 100 30.32 -17.95 -2.43
N GLN A 101 31.36 -17.63 -1.68
CA GLN A 101 32.74 -17.91 -2.07
C GLN A 101 33.12 -19.29 -1.54
N TYR A 102 33.31 -20.25 -2.45
CA TYR A 102 33.73 -21.63 -2.12
C TYR A 102 35.24 -21.75 -1.83
N GLU A 103 36.01 -20.70 -2.08
CA GLU A 103 37.46 -20.67 -1.89
C GLU A 103 37.84 -19.47 -1.04
N CYS A 104 38.66 -19.68 -0.02
CA CYS A 104 39.37 -18.60 0.66
C CYS A 104 40.38 -18.02 -0.33
N ARG A 105 40.15 -16.80 -0.83
CA ARG A 105 41.22 -16.02 -1.44
C ARG A 105 42.14 -15.51 -0.34
N GLU A 106 43.27 -16.18 -0.14
CA GLU A 106 44.42 -15.56 0.49
C GLU A 106 44.88 -14.42 -0.42
N ASN A 107 44.69 -13.18 0.03
CA ASN A 107 45.19 -12.01 -0.70
C ASN A 107 46.72 -11.98 -0.58
N LEU A 108 47.43 -12.05 -1.71
CA LEU A 108 48.79 -11.55 -1.88
C LEU A 108 48.80 -10.02 -1.86
#